data_AF-A0A7V9TXI1-F1
#
_entry.id   AF-A0A7V9TXI1-F1
#
_cell.length_a   1.000
_cell.length_b   1.000
_cell.length_c   1.000
_cell.angle_alpha   90.00
_cell.angle_beta   90.00
_cell.angle_gamma   90.00
#
_symmetry.space_group_name_H-M   'P 1'
#
loop_
_entity.id
_entity.type
_entity.pdbx_description
1 polymer ?
#
loop_
_entity_poly.entity_id
_entity_poly.type
_entity_poly.pdbx_seq_one_letter_code
_entity_poly.pdbx_strand_id
1 'polypeptide(L)'
;MVARIQKRGLRDFDWLLAILAIGIVCFGTIQIRYAQPTENFWVKQLIGLGIAIVAMLAVAFNDYRRLLNIAPAFYIFGLLLLVIVLIPGIGLKINGQRAWIRVPGIGQFQPSEFVKVTTAMMLARYFGKHRTSALTLKELAIGGLILGLPIALILLEHDVGQVLTYLPILIVVLFLSAIKMRVVVAAIVLGVVLLPFAYWVGVKTHLVKNYQQERINVILDPEKADRRGFGYNTWQSILTVGEGGLLGAGNSSAYSQSSLKFLPEPHTDFIFAVLAGNTGFIGCIIVLLAYVLLLSRLISGAKRAPDRMGMLVVMATVGGLTCQIFINVGMSLGILPVIGVPLPLMSAGLASLIATFIAIGFAISVQLRRFVN
;
A
#
# COMPACT_ATOMS: atom_id res chain seq x y z
N MET A 1 0.69 -32.70 28.25
CA MET A 1 0.02 -33.20 27.01
C MET A 1 0.83 -32.71 25.83
N VAL A 2 1.44 -33.65 25.11
CA VAL A 2 2.65 -33.47 24.30
C VAL A 2 2.41 -32.55 23.10
N ALA A 3 3.16 -31.44 23.03
CA ALA A 3 3.26 -30.62 21.83
C ALA A 3 3.87 -31.47 20.71
N ARG A 4 3.04 -31.97 19.78
CA ARG A 4 3.53 -32.48 18.50
C ARG A 4 4.20 -31.32 17.78
N ILE A 5 5.53 -31.28 17.85
CA ILE A 5 6.39 -30.65 16.86
C ILE A 5 6.25 -31.50 15.59
N GLN A 6 5.11 -31.40 14.92
CA GLN A 6 4.96 -31.94 13.58
C GLN A 6 5.97 -31.17 12.73
N LYS A 7 6.92 -31.86 12.10
CA LYS A 7 8.01 -31.30 11.30
C LYS A 7 7.46 -30.23 10.35
N ARG A 8 7.55 -28.96 10.76
CA ARG A 8 7.16 -27.79 9.97
C ARG A 8 8.23 -27.63 8.91
N GLY A 9 8.03 -28.31 7.78
CA GLY A 9 9.02 -28.41 6.74
C GLY A 9 9.03 -27.16 5.87
N LEU A 10 10.22 -26.79 5.39
CA LEU A 10 10.42 -25.90 4.23
C LEU A 10 9.53 -26.28 3.04
N ARG A 11 9.00 -27.51 2.99
CA ARG A 11 8.11 -28.02 1.94
C ARG A 11 6.70 -27.42 1.96
N ASP A 12 6.20 -26.97 3.12
CA ASP A 12 4.88 -26.32 3.24
C ASP A 12 4.95 -24.79 3.08
N PHE A 13 6.15 -24.25 2.95
CA PHE A 13 6.37 -22.83 2.69
C PHE A 13 5.89 -22.48 1.28
N ASP A 14 5.14 -21.40 1.13
CA ASP A 14 4.68 -20.93 -0.18
C ASP A 14 5.83 -20.22 -0.92
N TRP A 15 6.77 -21.03 -1.44
CA TRP A 15 7.93 -20.55 -2.20
C TRP A 15 7.53 -19.72 -3.40
N LEU A 16 6.43 -20.06 -4.06
CA LEU A 16 5.96 -19.32 -5.22
C LEU A 16 5.59 -17.88 -4.83
N LEU A 17 4.88 -17.68 -3.71
CA LEU A 17 4.54 -16.35 -3.22
C LEU A 17 5.80 -15.53 -2.89
N ALA A 18 6.78 -16.13 -2.22
CA ALA A 18 8.02 -15.46 -1.88
C ALA A 18 8.87 -15.12 -3.12
N ILE A 19 9.00 -16.05 -4.07
CA ILE A 19 9.74 -15.86 -5.32
C ILE A 19 9.09 -14.79 -6.18
N LEU A 20 7.75 -14.77 -6.29
CA LEU A 20 7.03 -13.71 -7.01
C LEU A 20 7.28 -12.35 -6.37
N ALA A 21 7.18 -12.24 -5.04
CA ALA A 21 7.41 -10.99 -4.35
C ALA A 21 8.86 -10.49 -4.53
N ILE A 22 9.85 -11.36 -4.35
CA ILE A 22 11.27 -11.03 -4.55
C ILE A 22 11.54 -10.67 -6.01
N GLY A 23 10.97 -11.41 -6.96
CA GLY A 23 11.13 -11.17 -8.39
C GLY A 23 10.62 -9.78 -8.81
N ILE A 24 9.45 -9.36 -8.28
CA ILE A 24 8.92 -8.01 -8.52
C ILE A 24 9.86 -6.95 -7.93
N VAL A 25 10.42 -7.15 -6.74
CA VAL A 25 11.38 -6.19 -6.15
C VAL A 25 12.68 -6.12 -6.94
N CYS A 26 13.23 -7.26 -7.36
CA CYS A 26 14.46 -7.28 -8.16
C CYS A 26 14.25 -6.54 -9.49
N PHE A 27 13.12 -6.78 -10.16
CA PHE A 27 12.77 -6.08 -11.38
C PHE A 27 12.52 -4.58 -11.13
N GLY A 28 11.80 -4.23 -10.06
CA GLY A 28 11.61 -2.85 -9.63
C GLY A 28 12.92 -2.13 -9.33
N THR A 29 13.89 -2.80 -8.71
CA THR A 29 15.22 -2.25 -8.41
C THR A 29 15.99 -1.90 -9.70
N ILE A 30 15.87 -2.73 -10.74
CA ILE A 30 16.42 -2.42 -12.06
C ILE A 30 15.74 -1.17 -12.62
N GLN A 31 14.42 -1.07 -12.54
CA GLN A 31 13.70 0.13 -13.00
C GLN A 31 14.03 1.38 -12.19
N ILE A 32 14.25 1.27 -10.87
CA ILE A 32 14.68 2.39 -10.02
C ILE A 32 16.05 2.90 -10.46
N ARG A 33 16.98 1.99 -10.79
CA ARG A 33 18.28 2.36 -11.34
C ARG A 33 18.15 3.09 -12.67
N TYR A 34 17.23 2.69 -13.53
CA TYR A 34 16.95 3.41 -14.77
C TYR A 34 16.21 4.73 -14.54
N ALA A 35 15.40 4.84 -13.50
CA ALA A 35 14.70 6.06 -13.17
C ALA A 35 15.67 7.17 -12.72
N GLN A 36 16.66 6.80 -11.89
CA GLN A 36 17.67 7.73 -11.37
C GLN A 36 19.05 7.06 -11.27
N PRO A 37 19.81 6.99 -12.38
CA PRO A 37 21.09 6.29 -12.41
C PRO A 37 22.19 6.96 -11.60
N THR A 38 22.07 8.27 -11.36
CA THR A 38 23.05 9.07 -10.59
C THR A 38 22.89 8.93 -9.08
N GLU A 39 21.75 8.41 -8.62
CA GLU A 39 21.41 8.32 -7.20
C GLU A 39 21.43 6.88 -6.70
N ASN A 40 21.80 6.69 -5.43
CA ASN A 40 21.96 5.37 -4.83
C ASN A 40 20.63 4.77 -4.28
N PHE A 41 19.48 5.15 -4.83
CA PHE A 41 18.18 4.63 -4.41
C PHE A 41 18.04 3.13 -4.63
N TRP A 42 18.59 2.60 -5.74
CA TRP A 42 18.57 1.17 -6.03
C TRP A 42 19.38 0.35 -5.02
N VAL A 43 20.52 0.88 -4.53
CA VAL A 43 21.32 0.25 -3.46
C VAL A 43 20.52 0.19 -2.16
N LYS A 44 19.86 1.30 -1.80
CA LYS A 44 18.97 1.33 -0.64
C LYS A 44 17.84 0.30 -0.78
N GLN A 45 17.25 0.17 -1.96
CA GLN A 45 16.20 -0.82 -2.24
C GLN A 45 16.71 -2.26 -2.03
N LEU A 46 17.94 -2.60 -2.45
CA LEU A 46 18.54 -3.92 -2.23
C LEU A 46 18.80 -4.20 -0.74
N ILE A 47 19.33 -3.21 0.00
CA ILE A 47 19.51 -3.33 1.45
C ILE A 47 18.14 -3.53 2.12
N GLY A 48 17.15 -2.75 1.70
CA GLY A 48 15.76 -2.86 2.13
C GLY A 48 15.15 -4.23 1.86
N LEU A 49 15.42 -4.82 0.69
CA LEU A 49 14.99 -6.17 0.34
C LEU A 49 15.59 -7.21 1.29
N GLY A 50 16.88 -7.09 1.62
CA GLY A 50 17.53 -7.96 2.62
C GLY A 50 16.82 -7.89 3.98
N ILE A 51 16.58 -6.68 4.49
CA ILE A 51 15.86 -6.46 5.75
C ILE A 51 14.42 -6.99 5.68
N ALA A 52 13.73 -6.75 4.56
CA ALA A 52 12.36 -7.18 4.33
C ALA A 52 12.23 -8.71 4.27
N ILE A 53 13.17 -9.41 3.64
CA ILE A 53 13.22 -10.88 3.63
C ILE A 53 13.41 -11.43 5.04
N VAL A 54 14.34 -10.86 5.82
CA VAL A 54 14.55 -11.28 7.22
C VAL A 54 13.28 -11.05 8.04
N ALA A 55 12.63 -9.89 7.89
CA ALA A 55 11.37 -9.58 8.57
C ALA A 55 10.25 -10.54 8.15
N MET A 56 10.10 -10.84 6.86
CA MET A 56 9.14 -11.80 6.33
C MET A 56 9.35 -13.19 6.93
N LEU A 57 10.58 -13.69 6.94
CA LEU A 57 10.91 -15.01 7.49
C LEU A 57 10.65 -15.05 9.01
N ALA A 58 11.05 -14.01 9.74
CA ALA A 58 10.78 -13.90 11.17
C ALA A 58 9.27 -13.96 11.49
N VAL A 59 8.44 -13.30 10.68
CA VAL A 59 6.97 -13.35 10.84
C VAL A 59 6.41 -14.69 10.39
N ALA A 60 6.89 -15.24 9.26
CA ALA A 60 6.40 -16.49 8.67
C ALA A 60 6.58 -17.70 9.60
N PHE A 61 7.74 -17.82 10.26
CA PHE A 61 8.00 -18.94 11.16
C PHE A 61 7.37 -18.77 12.55
N ASN A 62 7.01 -17.54 12.92
CA ASN A 62 6.25 -17.29 14.14
C ASN A 62 4.78 -17.71 13.99
N ASP A 63 4.10 -17.89 15.12
CA ASP A 63 2.69 -18.24 15.11
C ASP A 63 1.84 -16.99 14.88
N TYR A 64 1.11 -16.92 13.77
CA TYR A 64 0.22 -15.79 13.47
C TYR A 64 -0.82 -15.58 14.58
N ARG A 65 -1.26 -16.63 15.31
CA ARG A 65 -2.16 -16.48 16.46
C ARG A 65 -1.49 -15.72 17.61
N ARG A 66 -0.19 -15.94 17.84
CA ARG A 66 0.59 -15.18 18.82
C ARG A 66 0.78 -13.73 18.37
N LEU A 67 1.09 -13.50 17.09
CA LEU A 67 1.20 -12.16 16.53
C LEU A 67 -0.13 -11.39 16.64
N LEU A 68 -1.27 -12.05 16.36
CA LEU A 68 -2.61 -11.49 16.59
C LEU A 68 -2.92 -11.27 18.07
N ASN A 69 -2.29 -12.01 18.98
CA ASN A 69 -2.41 -11.75 20.41
C ASN A 69 -1.73 -10.48 20.87
N ILE A 70 -0.59 -10.15 20.24
CA ILE A 70 0.20 -8.95 20.52
C ILE A 70 -0.25 -7.76 19.64
N ALA A 71 -1.14 -7.98 18.65
CA ALA A 71 -1.65 -6.93 17.76
C ALA A 71 -2.10 -5.63 18.46
N PRO A 72 -2.78 -5.64 19.63
CA PRO A 72 -3.12 -4.40 20.32
C PRO A 72 -1.89 -3.56 20.70
N ALA A 73 -0.80 -4.20 21.12
CA ALA A 73 0.45 -3.51 21.46
C ALA A 73 1.09 -2.88 20.22
N PHE A 74 1.16 -3.63 19.10
CA PHE A 74 1.66 -3.09 17.84
C PHE A 74 0.79 -1.97 17.26
N TYR A 75 -0.52 -2.07 17.44
CA TYR A 75 -1.47 -1.03 17.04
C TYR A 75 -1.27 0.25 17.85
N ILE A 76 -1.22 0.16 19.18
CA ILE A 76 -0.95 1.32 20.05
C ILE A 76 0.42 1.93 19.73
N PHE A 77 1.46 1.11 19.55
CA PHE A 77 2.78 1.58 19.15
C PHE A 77 2.73 2.31 17.80
N GLY A 78 1.99 1.77 16.82
CA GLY A 78 1.76 2.43 15.54
C GLY A 78 1.08 3.79 15.68
N LEU A 79 0.03 3.89 16.50
CA LEU A 79 -0.65 5.16 16.78
C LEU A 79 0.30 6.18 17.42
N LEU A 80 1.14 5.74 18.37
CA LEU A 80 2.15 6.61 18.96
C LEU A 80 3.14 7.11 17.92
N LEU A 81 3.57 6.27 16.97
CA LEU A 81 4.44 6.70 15.88
C LEU A 81 3.76 7.75 14.98
N LEU A 82 2.46 7.61 14.67
CA LEU A 82 1.70 8.63 13.93
C LEU A 82 1.58 9.94 14.71
N VAL A 83 1.43 9.89 16.03
CA VAL A 83 1.46 11.11 16.85
C VAL A 83 2.85 11.75 16.84
N ILE A 84 3.90 10.95 16.95
CA ILE A 84 5.30 11.41 16.96
C ILE A 84 5.66 12.10 15.64
N VAL A 85 5.21 11.58 14.49
CA VAL A 85 5.55 12.19 13.19
C VAL A 85 4.86 13.55 12.98
N LEU A 86 3.78 13.85 13.70
CA LEU A 86 3.14 15.17 13.67
C LEU A 86 3.95 16.26 14.40
N ILE A 87 4.85 15.86 15.31
CA ILE A 87 5.63 16.80 16.12
C ILE A 87 6.67 17.53 15.24
N PRO A 88 6.63 18.88 15.17
CA PRO A 88 7.63 19.65 14.46
C PRO A 88 9.04 19.37 14.97
N GLY A 89 9.98 19.08 14.06
CA GLY A 89 11.38 18.78 14.39
C GLY A 89 11.71 17.28 14.38
N ILE A 90 10.73 16.41 14.65
CA ILE A 90 10.86 14.96 14.49
C ILE A 90 10.35 14.55 13.11
N GLY A 91 9.12 14.98 12.76
CA GLY A 91 8.53 14.75 11.45
C GLY A 91 9.14 15.63 10.37
N LEU A 92 9.64 15.01 9.30
CA LEU A 92 10.13 15.68 8.12
C LEU A 92 8.96 16.16 7.25
N LYS A 93 9.03 17.42 6.81
CA LYS A 93 8.14 17.96 5.78
C LYS A 93 8.72 17.67 4.39
N ILE A 94 8.06 16.81 3.62
CA ILE A 94 8.39 16.54 2.21
C ILE A 94 7.14 16.83 1.40
N ASN A 95 7.25 17.64 0.34
CA ASN A 95 6.12 18.02 -0.54
C ASN A 95 4.86 18.52 0.21
N GLY A 96 5.06 19.21 1.33
CA GLY A 96 3.98 19.77 2.16
C GLY A 96 3.34 18.78 3.16
N GLN A 97 3.76 17.52 3.17
CA GLN A 97 3.25 16.47 4.06
C GLN A 97 4.25 16.18 5.19
N ARG A 98 3.76 15.90 6.39
CA ARG A 98 4.58 15.50 7.57
C ARG A 98 4.40 14.02 7.88
N ALA A 99 4.84 13.17 6.95
CA ALA A 99 4.61 11.73 7.05
C ALA A 99 5.88 10.90 7.30
N TRP A 100 7.08 11.51 7.30
CA TRP A 100 8.35 10.77 7.35
C TRP A 100 9.16 11.09 8.61
N ILE A 101 9.73 10.05 9.21
CA ILE A 101 10.72 10.14 10.29
C ILE A 101 12.08 9.76 9.73
N ARG A 102 13.12 10.56 10.01
CA ARG A 102 14.50 10.21 9.65
C ARG A 102 15.06 9.23 10.67
N VAL A 103 15.35 8.02 10.24
CA VAL A 103 16.05 7.02 11.05
C VAL A 103 17.53 7.02 10.64
N PRO A 104 18.47 7.35 11.54
CA PRO A 104 19.90 7.32 11.24
C PRO A 104 20.32 5.96 10.67
N GLY A 105 21.08 5.98 9.56
CA GLY A 105 21.59 4.77 8.90
C GLY A 105 20.59 4.02 8.01
N ILE A 106 19.28 4.07 8.29
CA ILE A 106 18.24 3.36 7.52
C ILE A 106 17.60 4.28 6.46
N GLY A 107 17.45 5.57 6.76
CA GLY A 107 16.87 6.56 5.85
C GLY A 107 15.51 7.06 6.33
N GLN A 108 14.57 7.26 5.40
CA GLN A 108 13.24 7.77 5.70
C GLN A 108 12.29 6.61 6.02
N PHE A 109 11.64 6.66 7.18
CA PHE A 109 10.64 5.70 7.61
C PHE A 109 9.28 6.39 7.66
N GLN A 110 8.28 5.79 7.00
CA GLN A 110 6.91 6.29 6.98
C GLN A 110 6.05 5.44 7.92
N PRO A 111 5.62 5.97 9.08
CA PRO A 111 4.85 5.20 10.06
C PRO A 111 3.53 4.66 9.51
N SER A 112 2.86 5.39 8.63
CA SER A 112 1.55 5.01 8.06
C SER A 112 1.57 3.65 7.35
N GLU A 113 2.67 3.28 6.69
CA GLU A 113 2.83 1.96 6.07
C GLU A 113 2.87 0.83 7.10
N PHE A 114 3.52 1.06 8.24
CA PHE A 114 3.55 0.11 9.35
C PHE A 114 2.18 0.01 10.03
N VAL A 115 1.53 1.16 10.30
CA VAL A 115 0.23 1.19 10.98
C VAL A 115 -0.85 0.50 10.16
N LYS A 116 -0.75 0.50 8.84
CA LYS A 116 -1.67 -0.21 7.94
C LYS A 116 -1.74 -1.70 8.24
N VAL A 117 -0.57 -2.34 8.40
CA VAL A 117 -0.47 -3.77 8.73
C VAL A 117 -1.00 -4.05 10.14
N THR A 118 -0.64 -3.22 11.13
CA THR A 118 -1.09 -3.42 12.51
C THR A 118 -2.58 -3.14 12.69
N THR A 119 -3.14 -2.21 11.92
CA THR A 119 -4.59 -1.94 11.86
C THR A 119 -5.34 -3.12 11.28
N ALA A 120 -4.85 -3.71 10.18
CA ALA A 120 -5.42 -4.93 9.61
C ALA A 120 -5.39 -6.09 10.62
N MET A 121 -4.28 -6.27 11.35
CA MET A 121 -4.17 -7.26 12.43
C MET A 121 -5.15 -7.00 13.59
N MET A 122 -5.30 -5.75 14.02
CA MET A 122 -6.18 -5.38 15.12
C MET A 122 -7.66 -5.57 14.75
N LEU A 123 -8.06 -5.16 13.54
CA LEU A 123 -9.40 -5.38 13.02
C LEU A 123 -9.71 -6.88 12.87
N ALA A 124 -8.76 -7.66 12.34
CA ALA A 124 -8.92 -9.10 12.20
C ALA A 124 -9.02 -9.81 13.57
N ARG A 125 -8.21 -9.38 14.55
CA ARG A 125 -8.33 -9.86 15.95
C ARG A 125 -9.70 -9.53 16.52
N TYR A 126 -10.17 -8.31 16.34
CA TYR A 126 -11.44 -7.85 16.88
C TYR A 126 -12.59 -8.62 16.23
N PHE A 127 -12.78 -8.51 14.92
CA PHE A 127 -13.89 -9.15 14.22
C PHE A 127 -13.79 -10.67 14.09
N GLY A 128 -12.58 -11.22 14.07
CA GLY A 128 -12.38 -12.67 14.01
C GLY A 128 -12.67 -13.39 15.33
N LYS A 129 -12.67 -12.68 16.48
CA LYS A 129 -13.11 -13.23 17.78
C LYS A 129 -14.63 -13.23 17.97
N HIS A 130 -15.35 -12.31 17.34
CA HIS A 130 -16.79 -12.18 17.52
C HIS A 130 -17.53 -13.14 16.57
N ARG A 131 -18.49 -13.89 17.14
CA ARG A 131 -19.22 -15.00 16.48
C ARG A 131 -19.98 -14.53 15.23
N THR A 132 -20.36 -15.52 14.42
CA THR A 132 -21.18 -15.50 13.18
C THR A 132 -22.56 -14.80 13.25
N SER A 133 -22.86 -14.06 14.31
CA SER A 133 -24.09 -13.25 14.42
C SER A 133 -23.90 -11.87 13.80
N ALA A 134 -25.00 -11.21 13.46
CA ALA A 134 -24.96 -9.83 12.95
C ALA A 134 -24.27 -8.91 13.97
N LEU A 135 -23.34 -8.08 13.50
CA LEU A 135 -22.60 -7.17 14.37
C LEU A 135 -23.54 -6.22 15.11
N THR A 136 -23.30 -6.06 16.40
CA THR A 136 -23.98 -5.06 17.22
C THR A 136 -23.50 -3.65 16.86
N LEU A 137 -24.31 -2.63 17.14
CA LEU A 137 -23.90 -1.23 16.89
C LEU A 137 -22.61 -0.87 17.66
N LYS A 138 -22.42 -1.46 18.85
CA LYS A 138 -21.20 -1.31 19.65
C LYS A 138 -19.98 -1.90 18.94
N GLU A 139 -20.09 -3.10 18.37
CA GLU A 139 -19.00 -3.74 17.62
C GLU A 139 -18.65 -2.96 16.35
N LEU A 140 -19.67 -2.45 15.65
CA LEU A 140 -19.47 -1.59 14.50
C LEU A 140 -18.76 -0.29 14.88
N ALA A 141 -19.16 0.35 15.98
CA ALA A 141 -18.54 1.57 16.47
C ALA A 141 -17.08 1.35 16.90
N ILE A 142 -16.78 0.25 17.61
CA ILE A 142 -15.41 -0.07 18.01
C ILE A 142 -14.53 -0.39 16.80
N GLY A 143 -15.01 -1.19 15.85
CA GLY A 143 -14.25 -1.45 14.61
C GLY A 143 -14.06 -0.19 13.77
N GLY A 144 -15.08 0.66 13.69
CA GLY A 144 -15.01 1.98 13.07
C GLY A 144 -13.97 2.87 13.74
N LEU A 145 -13.85 2.83 15.08
CA LEU A 145 -12.84 3.58 15.82
C LEU A 145 -11.42 3.03 15.56
N ILE A 146 -11.24 1.71 15.54
CA ILE A 146 -9.94 1.07 15.25
C ILE A 146 -9.42 1.48 13.86
N LEU A 147 -10.30 1.62 12.88
CA LEU A 147 -9.89 2.10 11.55
C LEU A 147 -9.80 3.63 11.48
N GLY A 148 -10.76 4.32 12.06
CA GLY A 148 -10.91 5.77 11.95
C GLY A 148 -9.79 6.54 12.65
N LEU A 149 -9.22 5.99 13.72
CA LEU A 149 -8.19 6.68 14.50
C LEU A 149 -6.86 6.82 13.72
N PRO A 150 -6.30 5.76 13.09
CA PRO A 150 -5.18 5.92 12.15
C PRO A 150 -5.49 6.88 11.00
N ILE A 151 -6.68 6.76 10.39
CA ILE A 151 -7.08 7.63 9.27
C ILE A 151 -7.11 9.10 9.70
N ALA A 152 -7.67 9.40 10.87
CA ALA A 152 -7.73 10.75 11.40
C ALA A 152 -6.32 11.34 11.63
N LEU A 153 -5.40 10.54 12.18
CA LEU A 153 -4.01 10.98 12.36
C LEU A 153 -3.31 11.22 11.02
N ILE A 154 -3.48 10.34 10.04
CA ILE A 154 -2.89 10.49 8.70
C ILE A 154 -3.48 11.72 7.96
N LEU A 155 -4.76 12.02 8.16
CA LEU A 155 -5.36 13.26 7.63
C LEU A 155 -4.68 14.51 8.23
N LEU A 156 -4.27 14.48 9.50
CA LEU A 156 -3.50 15.56 10.12
C LEU A 156 -2.06 15.67 9.54
N GLU A 157 -1.49 14.56 9.06
CA GLU A 157 -0.22 14.56 8.32
C GLU A 157 -0.34 15.21 6.93
N HIS A 158 -1.58 15.45 6.48
CA HIS A 158 -1.97 15.93 5.14
C HIS A 158 -1.63 14.94 4.01
N ASP A 159 -1.56 13.65 4.32
CA ASP A 159 -1.27 12.57 3.37
C ASP A 159 -2.57 11.86 2.92
N VAL A 160 -3.25 12.49 1.96
CA VAL A 160 -4.50 11.96 1.39
C VAL A 160 -4.28 10.64 0.64
N GLY A 161 -3.09 10.43 0.08
CA GLY A 161 -2.74 9.20 -0.64
C GLY A 161 -2.78 8.00 0.27
N GLN A 162 -2.13 8.09 1.42
CA GLN A 162 -2.15 7.01 2.39
C GLN A 162 -3.55 6.76 2.94
N VAL A 163 -4.39 7.77 3.16
CA VAL A 163 -5.78 7.55 3.58
C VAL A 163 -6.57 6.69 2.59
N LEU A 164 -6.41 6.92 1.29
CA LEU A 164 -7.09 6.12 0.26
C LEU A 164 -6.68 4.65 0.31
N THR A 165 -5.43 4.35 0.69
CA THR A 165 -4.96 2.96 0.82
C THR A 165 -5.58 2.21 2.02
N TYR A 166 -6.27 2.89 2.94
CA TYR A 166 -7.02 2.27 4.04
C TYR A 166 -8.47 1.94 3.65
N LEU A 167 -9.00 2.51 2.57
CA LEU A 167 -10.35 2.22 2.07
C LEU A 167 -10.60 0.72 1.79
N PRO A 168 -9.67 -0.04 1.20
CA PRO A 168 -9.86 -1.47 0.99
C PRO A 168 -9.88 -2.26 2.29
N ILE A 169 -9.12 -1.83 3.30
CA ILE A 169 -9.16 -2.46 4.63
C ILE A 169 -10.56 -2.31 5.21
N LEU A 170 -11.16 -1.12 5.08
CA LEU A 170 -12.56 -0.89 5.45
C LEU A 170 -13.48 -1.85 4.70
N ILE A 171 -13.41 -1.89 3.37
CA ILE A 171 -14.30 -2.71 2.53
C ILE A 171 -14.19 -4.19 2.91
N VAL A 172 -12.97 -4.71 3.03
CA VAL A 172 -12.71 -6.11 3.38
C VAL A 172 -13.28 -6.44 4.75
N VAL A 173 -13.04 -5.57 5.74
CA VAL A 173 -13.53 -5.77 7.10
C VAL A 173 -15.05 -5.69 7.14
N LEU A 174 -15.66 -4.72 6.45
CA LEU A 174 -17.12 -4.59 6.41
C LEU A 174 -17.78 -5.81 5.74
N PHE A 175 -17.24 -6.26 4.61
CA PHE A 175 -17.78 -7.35 3.83
C PHE A 175 -17.61 -8.70 4.53
N LEU A 176 -16.41 -8.98 5.08
CA LEU A 176 -16.11 -10.26 5.72
C LEU A 176 -16.60 -10.36 7.17
N SER A 177 -17.00 -9.25 7.80
CA SER A 177 -17.56 -9.27 9.17
C SER A 177 -19.06 -9.57 9.22
N ALA A 178 -19.67 -10.00 8.11
CA ALA A 178 -21.10 -10.33 8.00
C ALA A 178 -22.03 -9.18 8.42
N ILE A 179 -21.62 -7.94 8.11
CA ILE A 179 -22.46 -6.77 8.29
C ILE A 179 -23.66 -6.87 7.34
N LYS A 180 -24.84 -6.47 7.81
CA LYS A 180 -26.02 -6.35 6.93
C LYS A 180 -25.65 -5.48 5.73
N MET A 181 -25.75 -6.00 4.50
CA MET A 181 -25.37 -5.28 3.27
C MET A 181 -25.97 -3.88 3.17
N ARG A 182 -27.17 -3.66 3.75
CA ARG A 182 -27.80 -2.34 3.86
C ARG A 182 -26.92 -1.29 4.56
N VAL A 183 -26.21 -1.66 5.62
CA VAL A 183 -25.30 -0.77 6.36
C VAL A 183 -24.04 -0.47 5.54
N VAL A 184 -23.52 -1.47 4.81
CA VAL A 184 -22.37 -1.28 3.92
C VAL A 184 -22.73 -0.33 2.77
N VAL A 185 -23.86 -0.57 2.11
CA VAL A 185 -24.37 0.32 1.05
C VAL A 185 -24.65 1.71 1.62
N ALA A 186 -25.28 1.83 2.79
CA ALA A 186 -25.51 3.12 3.43
C ALA A 186 -24.19 3.86 3.72
N ALA A 187 -23.15 3.19 4.22
CA ALA A 187 -21.85 3.80 4.47
C ALA A 187 -21.16 4.27 3.17
N ILE A 188 -21.24 3.47 2.10
CA ILE A 188 -20.71 3.85 0.78
C ILE A 188 -21.47 5.06 0.23
N VAL A 189 -22.81 5.03 0.24
CA VAL A 189 -23.64 6.15 -0.22
C VAL A 189 -23.36 7.40 0.61
N LEU A 190 -23.26 7.27 1.93
CA LEU A 190 -22.91 8.38 2.82
C LEU A 190 -21.53 8.95 2.46
N GLY A 191 -20.53 8.10 2.20
CA GLY A 191 -19.21 8.53 1.75
C GLY A 191 -19.26 9.27 0.41
N VAL A 192 -19.97 8.73 -0.58
CA VAL A 192 -20.13 9.33 -1.91
C VAL A 192 -20.85 10.68 -1.85
N VAL A 193 -21.80 10.86 -0.92
CA VAL A 193 -22.53 12.13 -0.74
C VAL A 193 -21.73 13.13 0.09
N LEU A 194 -21.06 12.67 1.16
CA LEU A 194 -20.32 13.54 2.08
C LEU A 194 -18.99 14.00 1.50
N LEU A 195 -18.30 13.22 0.66
CA LEU A 195 -17.01 13.61 0.09
C LEU A 195 -17.09 14.88 -0.79
N PRO A 196 -18.03 15.00 -1.74
CA PRO A 196 -18.23 16.24 -2.51
C PRO A 196 -18.67 17.41 -1.63
N PHE A 197 -19.50 17.15 -0.63
CA PHE A 197 -19.94 18.19 0.31
C PHE A 197 -18.78 18.70 1.17
N ALA A 198 -17.94 17.81 1.70
CA ALA A 198 -16.75 18.14 2.46
C ALA A 198 -15.73 18.90 1.60
N TYR A 199 -15.56 18.51 0.33
CA TYR A 199 -14.75 19.26 -0.63
C TYR A 199 -15.31 20.67 -0.85
N TRP A 200 -16.60 20.81 -1.12
CA TRP A 200 -17.25 22.10 -1.33
C TRP A 200 -17.14 23.03 -0.11
N VAL A 201 -17.40 22.51 1.09
CA VAL A 201 -17.24 23.25 2.35
C VAL A 201 -15.77 23.63 2.54
N GLY A 202 -14.85 22.70 2.30
CA GLY A 202 -13.40 22.93 2.44
C GLY A 202 -12.84 23.97 1.48
N VAL A 203 -13.37 24.04 0.25
CA VAL A 203 -13.05 25.08 -0.74
C VAL A 203 -13.59 26.44 -0.27
N LYS A 204 -14.86 26.50 0.18
CA LYS A 204 -15.48 27.75 0.65
C LYS A 204 -14.87 28.30 1.95
N THR A 205 -14.36 27.43 2.80
CA THR A 205 -13.72 27.80 4.08
C THR A 205 -12.21 28.03 3.96
N HIS A 206 -11.65 27.96 2.76
CA HIS A 206 -10.21 28.04 2.48
C HIS A 206 -9.34 27.01 3.23
N LEU A 207 -9.95 25.94 3.75
CA LEU A 207 -9.25 24.83 4.40
C LEU A 207 -8.55 23.93 3.36
N VAL A 208 -9.16 23.80 2.17
CA VAL A 208 -8.56 23.08 1.04
C VAL A 208 -7.60 24.04 0.33
N LYS A 209 -6.31 23.84 0.57
CA LYS A 209 -5.24 24.62 -0.08
C LYS A 209 -5.35 24.50 -1.61
N ASN A 210 -4.97 25.57 -2.32
CA ASN A 210 -5.04 25.66 -3.78
C ASN A 210 -4.42 24.43 -4.49
N TYR A 211 -3.31 23.89 -3.96
CA TYR A 211 -2.65 22.69 -4.53
C TYR A 211 -3.55 21.43 -4.55
N GLN A 212 -4.44 21.27 -3.56
CA GLN A 212 -5.35 20.12 -3.51
C GLN A 212 -6.49 20.28 -4.51
N GLN A 213 -6.93 21.52 -4.73
CA GLN A 213 -7.94 21.85 -5.73
C GLN A 213 -7.39 21.63 -7.13
N GLU A 214 -6.15 22.05 -7.40
CA GLU A 214 -5.48 21.84 -8.69
C GLU A 214 -5.37 20.35 -9.06
N ARG A 215 -5.02 19.46 -8.11
CA ARG A 215 -4.94 18.01 -8.38
C ARG A 215 -6.27 17.39 -8.80
N ILE A 216 -7.38 17.88 -8.26
CA ILE A 216 -8.73 17.41 -8.62
C ILE A 216 -9.18 18.01 -9.95
N ASN A 217 -8.91 19.31 -10.14
CA ASN A 217 -9.28 20.03 -11.36
C ASN A 217 -8.53 19.53 -12.60
N VAL A 218 -7.29 19.04 -12.45
CA VAL A 218 -6.53 18.40 -13.54
C VAL A 218 -7.27 17.23 -14.19
N ILE A 219 -8.13 16.51 -13.46
CA ILE A 219 -8.89 15.38 -14.03
C ILE A 219 -10.23 15.81 -14.55
N LEU A 220 -10.91 16.68 -13.80
CA LEU A 220 -12.27 17.12 -14.14
C LEU A 220 -12.26 18.04 -15.36
N ASP A 221 -11.22 18.85 -15.53
CA ASP A 221 -11.05 19.75 -16.66
C ASP A 221 -9.56 19.85 -17.05
N PRO A 222 -9.03 18.81 -17.75
CA PRO A 222 -7.62 18.73 -18.11
C PRO A 222 -7.15 19.89 -18.99
N GLU A 223 -8.06 20.51 -19.75
CA GLU A 223 -7.76 21.60 -20.68
C GLU A 223 -7.54 22.94 -19.98
N LYS A 224 -8.15 23.15 -18.80
CA LYS A 224 -8.00 24.37 -17.99
C LYS A 224 -6.92 24.28 -16.91
N ALA A 225 -6.37 23.10 -16.67
CA ALA A 225 -5.36 22.92 -15.65
C ALA A 225 -4.00 23.50 -16.06
N ASP A 226 -3.30 24.13 -15.12
CA ASP A 226 -2.01 24.78 -15.38
C ASP A 226 -0.98 23.78 -15.91
N ARG A 227 -0.53 24.02 -17.15
CA ARG A 227 0.48 23.24 -17.87
C ARG A 227 1.87 23.31 -17.24
N ARG A 228 2.06 24.11 -16.18
CA ARG A 228 3.33 24.23 -15.45
C ARG A 228 3.33 23.54 -14.08
N GLY A 229 2.17 23.03 -13.62
CA GLY A 229 1.97 22.43 -12.29
C GLY A 229 1.72 20.92 -12.31
N PHE A 230 0.78 20.42 -11.49
CA PHE A 230 0.50 18.98 -11.37
C PHE A 230 -0.07 18.32 -12.65
N GLY A 231 -0.73 19.11 -13.51
CA GLY A 231 -1.21 18.65 -14.82
C GLY A 231 -0.06 18.26 -15.75
N TYR A 232 1.06 19.00 -15.68
CA TYR A 232 2.27 18.69 -16.43
C TYR A 232 2.84 17.31 -16.09
N ASN A 233 2.90 16.97 -14.80
CA ASN A 233 3.43 15.69 -14.34
C ASN A 233 2.59 14.50 -14.82
N THR A 234 1.27 14.67 -14.78
CA THR A 234 0.32 13.66 -15.28
C THR A 234 0.46 13.50 -16.79
N TRP A 235 0.52 14.62 -17.53
CA TRP A 235 0.72 14.63 -18.98
C TRP A 235 2.04 13.98 -19.39
N GLN A 236 3.13 14.30 -18.70
CA GLN A 236 4.46 13.73 -18.94
C GLN A 236 4.48 12.21 -18.69
N SER A 237 3.78 11.75 -17.66
CA SER A 237 3.61 10.31 -17.40
C SER A 237 2.90 9.61 -18.56
N ILE A 238 1.79 10.17 -19.04
CA ILE A 238 1.03 9.62 -20.18
C ILE A 238 1.91 9.57 -21.44
N LEU A 239 2.64 10.65 -21.74
CA LEU A 239 3.56 10.69 -22.87
C LEU A 239 4.66 9.63 -22.75
N THR A 240 5.26 9.51 -21.57
CA THR A 240 6.32 8.52 -21.31
C THR A 240 5.82 7.08 -21.49
N VAL A 241 4.58 6.81 -21.05
CA VAL A 241 3.92 5.52 -21.30
C VAL A 241 3.67 5.31 -22.79
N GLY A 242 3.23 6.35 -23.51
CA GLY A 242 2.97 6.31 -24.94
C GLY A 242 4.23 6.09 -25.79
N GLU A 243 5.34 6.72 -25.44
CA GLU A 243 6.64 6.58 -26.11
C GLU A 243 7.22 5.16 -26.00
N GLY A 244 6.81 4.39 -24.99
CA GLY A 244 7.29 3.02 -24.78
C GLY A 244 6.87 2.02 -25.88
N GLY A 245 5.81 2.28 -26.64
CA GLY A 245 5.34 1.37 -27.69
C GLY A 245 5.18 -0.09 -27.22
N LEU A 246 5.43 -1.07 -28.10
CA LEU A 246 5.28 -2.49 -27.76
C LEU A 246 6.47 -3.07 -26.98
N LEU A 247 7.70 -2.71 -27.35
CA LEU A 247 8.95 -3.32 -26.85
C LEU A 247 9.78 -2.39 -25.94
N GLY A 248 9.37 -1.14 -25.77
CA GLY A 248 10.12 -0.13 -25.03
C GLY A 248 11.14 0.59 -25.89
N ALA A 249 11.58 1.77 -25.43
CA ALA A 249 12.68 2.52 -26.03
C ALA A 249 14.06 1.89 -25.77
N GLY A 250 14.10 0.76 -25.03
CA GLY A 250 15.32 0.06 -24.65
C GLY A 250 16.13 0.79 -23.56
N ASN A 251 17.24 0.18 -23.12
CA ASN A 251 18.11 0.65 -22.03
C ASN A 251 18.93 1.92 -22.36
N SER A 252 18.46 2.73 -23.30
CA SER A 252 19.14 3.94 -23.77
C SER A 252 19.11 5.00 -22.67
N SER A 253 20.23 5.19 -21.97
CA SER A 253 20.44 6.18 -20.91
C SER A 253 20.05 7.61 -21.29
N ALA A 254 19.95 7.92 -22.59
CA ALA A 254 19.47 9.18 -23.14
C ALA A 254 17.95 9.42 -22.91
N TYR A 255 17.09 8.40 -22.98
CA TYR A 255 15.65 8.51 -22.70
C TYR A 255 15.40 8.70 -21.19
N SER A 256 16.18 7.99 -20.37
CA SER A 256 16.14 8.07 -18.90
C SER A 256 16.45 9.47 -18.37
N GLN A 257 17.32 10.25 -19.01
CA GLN A 257 17.70 11.58 -18.48
C GLN A 257 16.92 12.76 -19.07
N SER A 258 16.32 12.63 -20.25
CA SER A 258 15.62 13.73 -20.93
C SER A 258 14.11 13.72 -20.66
N SER A 259 13.42 12.57 -20.75
CA SER A 259 11.99 12.46 -20.47
C SER A 259 11.66 12.34 -18.97
N LEU A 260 12.50 11.65 -18.17
CA LEU A 260 12.23 11.41 -16.72
C LEU A 260 12.57 12.59 -15.81
N LYS A 261 13.39 13.55 -16.27
CA LYS A 261 13.73 14.77 -15.50
C LYS A 261 12.50 15.65 -15.24
N PHE A 262 11.44 15.43 -16.01
CA PHE A 262 10.16 16.14 -15.95
C PHE A 262 9.08 15.39 -15.16
N LEU A 263 9.33 14.13 -14.75
CA LEU A 263 8.45 13.44 -13.81
C LEU A 263 8.90 13.75 -12.36
N PRO A 264 7.98 14.16 -11.47
CA PRO A 264 8.29 14.29 -10.06
C PRO A 264 8.43 12.90 -9.44
N GLU A 265 9.51 12.66 -8.70
CA GLU A 265 9.77 11.39 -7.99
C GLU A 265 9.57 10.11 -8.86
N PRO A 266 10.29 9.97 -9.99
CA PRO A 266 10.08 8.86 -10.94
C PRO A 266 10.42 7.49 -10.35
N HIS A 267 11.19 7.46 -9.26
CA HIS A 267 11.58 6.24 -8.56
C HIS A 267 10.52 5.77 -7.55
N THR A 268 9.53 6.61 -7.18
CA THR A 268 8.43 6.26 -6.27
C THR A 268 7.10 6.23 -7.02
N ASP A 269 6.54 7.39 -7.34
CA ASP A 269 5.13 7.58 -7.65
C ASP A 269 4.83 7.21 -9.11
N PHE A 270 5.83 7.34 -9.98
CA PHE A 270 5.72 7.10 -11.42
C PHE A 270 6.62 5.96 -11.92
N ILE A 271 7.02 5.04 -11.05
CA ILE A 271 7.87 3.90 -11.44
C ILE A 271 7.23 3.05 -12.54
N PHE A 272 5.89 2.98 -12.59
CA PHE A 272 5.16 2.27 -13.64
C PHE A 272 5.30 2.96 -15.00
N ALA A 273 5.31 4.29 -15.04
CA ALA A 273 5.58 5.04 -16.27
C ALA A 273 7.02 4.80 -16.78
N VAL A 274 8.00 4.75 -15.86
CA VAL A 274 9.39 4.38 -16.20
C VAL A 274 9.46 2.98 -16.81
N LEU A 275 8.77 2.01 -16.19
CA LEU A 275 8.69 0.65 -16.71
C LEU A 275 8.07 0.61 -18.11
N ALA A 276 6.97 1.35 -18.32
CA ALA A 276 6.29 1.40 -19.60
C ALA A 276 7.19 1.99 -20.69
N GLY A 277 7.91 3.07 -20.40
CA GLY A 277 8.88 3.65 -21.33
C GLY A 277 10.02 2.69 -21.68
N ASN A 278 10.58 2.00 -20.69
CA ASN A 278 11.76 1.15 -20.87
C ASN A 278 11.46 -0.20 -21.53
N THR A 279 10.35 -0.84 -21.14
CA THR A 279 10.03 -2.23 -21.52
C THR A 279 8.79 -2.35 -22.40
N GLY A 280 8.11 -1.23 -22.65
CA GLY A 280 6.92 -1.17 -23.48
C GLY A 280 5.73 -1.91 -22.87
N PHE A 281 4.72 -2.10 -23.71
CA PHE A 281 3.49 -2.80 -23.37
C PHE A 281 3.71 -4.23 -22.84
N ILE A 282 4.68 -4.96 -23.40
CA ILE A 282 4.96 -6.35 -22.99
C ILE A 282 5.46 -6.40 -21.54
N GLY A 283 6.37 -5.52 -21.16
CA GLY A 283 6.86 -5.45 -19.78
C GLY A 283 5.76 -5.08 -18.77
N CYS A 284 4.88 -4.14 -19.14
CA CYS A 284 3.69 -3.80 -18.36
C CYS A 284 2.80 -5.03 -18.10
N ILE A 285 2.48 -5.80 -19.14
CA ILE A 285 1.66 -7.01 -19.01
C ILE A 285 2.34 -8.04 -18.11
N ILE A 286 3.63 -8.29 -18.30
CA ILE A 286 4.36 -9.29 -17.50
C ILE A 286 4.30 -8.93 -16.01
N VAL A 287 4.52 -7.66 -15.66
CA VAL A 287 4.45 -7.21 -14.27
C VAL A 287 3.03 -7.26 -13.71
N LEU A 288 2.03 -6.84 -14.48
CA LEU A 288 0.62 -6.94 -14.05
C LEU A 288 0.21 -8.40 -13.85
N LEU A 289 0.63 -9.31 -14.72
CA LEU A 289 0.41 -10.76 -14.54
C LEU A 289 1.12 -11.29 -13.29
N ALA A 290 2.34 -10.84 -13.00
CA ALA A 290 3.05 -11.21 -11.77
C ALA A 290 2.27 -10.75 -10.51
N TYR A 291 1.72 -9.53 -10.52
CA TYR A 291 0.84 -9.06 -9.44
C TYR A 291 -0.45 -9.88 -9.35
N VAL A 292 -1.11 -10.19 -10.47
CA VAL A 292 -2.32 -11.03 -10.47
C VAL A 292 -2.03 -12.41 -9.90
N LEU A 293 -0.90 -13.02 -10.25
CA LEU A 293 -0.47 -14.30 -9.68
C LEU A 293 -0.18 -14.19 -8.18
N LEU A 294 0.51 -13.13 -7.74
CA LEU A 294 0.79 -12.87 -6.33
C LEU A 294 -0.51 -12.72 -5.51
N LEU A 295 -1.46 -11.91 -6.00
CA LEU A 295 -2.77 -11.72 -5.36
C LEU A 295 -3.59 -13.01 -5.36
N SER A 296 -3.58 -13.76 -6.46
CA SER A 296 -4.25 -15.07 -6.57
C SER A 296 -3.73 -16.08 -5.53
N ARG A 297 -2.41 -16.11 -5.29
CA ARG A 297 -1.80 -16.95 -4.24
C ARG A 297 -2.23 -16.52 -2.85
N LEU A 298 -2.23 -15.22 -2.55
CA LEU A 298 -2.71 -14.70 -1.26
C LEU A 298 -4.18 -15.05 -1.01
N ILE A 299 -5.06 -14.85 -2.01
CA ILE A 299 -6.49 -15.20 -1.91
C ILE A 299 -6.66 -16.71 -1.72
N SER A 300 -5.92 -17.53 -2.46
CA SER A 300 -5.94 -18.98 -2.32
C SER A 300 -5.47 -19.44 -0.93
N GLY A 301 -4.47 -18.75 -0.36
CA GLY A 301 -4.01 -18.94 1.02
C GLY A 301 -5.09 -18.57 2.04
N ALA A 302 -5.76 -17.43 1.86
CA ALA A 302 -6.84 -16.97 2.73
C ALA A 302 -8.02 -17.96 2.76
N LYS A 303 -8.42 -18.50 1.60
CA LYS A 303 -9.50 -19.50 1.49
C LYS A 303 -9.21 -20.80 2.23
N ARG A 304 -7.94 -21.12 2.44
CA ARG A 304 -7.46 -22.32 3.14
C ARG A 304 -7.03 -22.02 4.58
N ALA A 305 -7.29 -20.81 5.08
CA ALA A 305 -6.93 -20.44 6.44
C ALA A 305 -7.73 -21.28 7.45
N PRO A 306 -7.09 -21.73 8.56
CA PRO A 306 -7.76 -22.57 9.55
C PRO A 306 -8.76 -21.80 10.42
N ASP A 307 -8.64 -20.46 10.50
CA ASP A 307 -9.54 -19.61 11.26
C ASP A 307 -9.82 -18.27 10.58
N ARG A 308 -10.90 -17.63 11.02
CA ARG A 308 -11.40 -16.35 10.49
C ARG A 308 -10.42 -15.19 10.71
N MET A 309 -9.66 -15.17 11.82
CA MET A 309 -8.71 -14.06 12.05
C MET A 309 -7.58 -14.11 11.02
N GLY A 310 -7.02 -15.30 10.76
CA GLY A 310 -6.01 -15.50 9.72
C GLY A 310 -6.53 -15.10 8.34
N MET A 311 -7.73 -15.53 7.97
CA MET A 311 -8.37 -15.16 6.71
C MET A 311 -8.55 -13.64 6.56
N LEU A 312 -9.03 -12.95 7.60
CA LEU A 312 -9.30 -11.51 7.58
C LEU A 312 -8.03 -10.68 7.35
N VAL A 313 -6.91 -11.01 8.02
CA VAL A 313 -5.65 -10.28 7.79
C VAL A 313 -5.18 -10.45 6.36
N VAL A 314 -5.16 -11.67 5.85
CA VAL A 314 -4.67 -11.94 4.48
C VAL A 314 -5.54 -11.24 3.45
N MET A 315 -6.87 -11.28 3.61
CA MET A 315 -7.77 -10.56 2.70
C MET A 315 -7.63 -9.04 2.81
N ALA A 316 -7.35 -8.49 4.00
CA ALA A 316 -7.12 -7.05 4.17
C ALA A 316 -5.83 -6.62 3.46
N THR A 317 -4.77 -7.44 3.55
CA THR A 317 -3.53 -7.25 2.80
C THR A 317 -3.78 -7.30 1.29
N VAL A 318 -4.56 -8.27 0.79
CA VAL A 318 -4.93 -8.37 -0.62
C VAL A 318 -5.67 -7.11 -1.08
N GLY A 319 -6.65 -6.65 -0.30
CA GLY A 319 -7.40 -5.43 -0.62
C GLY A 319 -6.49 -4.21 -0.69
N GLY A 320 -5.62 -4.03 0.31
CA GLY A 320 -4.66 -2.92 0.36
C GLY A 320 -3.72 -2.92 -0.85
N LEU A 321 -3.09 -4.06 -1.16
CA LEU A 321 -2.20 -4.20 -2.32
C LEU A 321 -2.93 -3.94 -3.64
N THR A 322 -4.12 -4.51 -3.82
CA THR A 322 -4.90 -4.34 -5.05
C THR A 322 -5.22 -2.87 -5.30
N CYS A 323 -5.61 -2.14 -4.26
CA CYS A 323 -5.92 -0.72 -4.38
C CYS A 323 -4.68 0.13 -4.65
N GLN A 324 -3.55 -0.15 -3.97
CA GLN A 324 -2.30 0.55 -4.25
C GLN A 324 -1.83 0.33 -5.69
N ILE A 325 -1.91 -0.90 -6.21
CA ILE A 325 -1.60 -1.22 -7.60
C ILE A 325 -2.54 -0.47 -8.54
N PHE A 326 -3.86 -0.52 -8.30
CA PHE A 326 -4.85 0.17 -9.12
C PHE A 326 -4.64 1.68 -9.14
N ILE A 327 -4.42 2.30 -7.97
CA ILE A 327 -4.16 3.74 -7.87
C ILE A 327 -2.86 4.08 -8.62
N ASN A 328 -1.75 3.40 -8.35
CA ASN A 328 -0.47 3.74 -8.98
C ASN A 328 -0.46 3.58 -10.51
N VAL A 329 -1.02 2.47 -11.01
CA VAL A 329 -1.17 2.26 -12.46
C VAL A 329 -2.13 3.28 -13.06
N GLY A 330 -3.26 3.55 -12.41
CA GLY A 330 -4.23 4.55 -12.86
C GLY A 330 -3.67 5.96 -12.90
N MET A 331 -2.83 6.34 -11.92
CA MET A 331 -2.10 7.61 -11.90
C MET A 331 -1.14 7.71 -13.09
N SER A 332 -0.40 6.64 -13.36
CA SER A 332 0.60 6.61 -14.43
C SER A 332 -0.03 6.69 -15.83
N LEU A 333 -1.26 6.17 -15.97
CA LEU A 333 -2.05 6.21 -17.20
C LEU A 333 -2.91 7.47 -17.34
N GLY A 334 -2.92 8.38 -16.36
CA GLY A 334 -3.76 9.57 -16.37
C GLY A 334 -5.25 9.33 -16.09
N ILE A 335 -5.62 8.14 -15.62
CA ILE A 335 -7.00 7.78 -15.26
C ILE A 335 -7.36 8.34 -13.87
N LEU A 336 -6.37 8.47 -12.98
CA LEU A 336 -6.54 8.90 -11.59
C LEU A 336 -5.61 10.09 -11.24
N PRO A 337 -5.93 10.87 -10.20
CA PRO A 337 -5.08 12.00 -9.79
C PRO A 337 -3.76 11.51 -9.25
N VAL A 338 -2.72 12.31 -9.43
CA VAL A 338 -1.43 12.08 -8.79
C VAL A 338 -1.58 12.33 -7.29
N ILE A 339 -1.76 11.27 -6.51
CA ILE A 339 -1.99 11.31 -5.06
C ILE A 339 -0.72 10.88 -4.29
N GLY A 340 0.27 10.27 -4.95
CA GLY A 340 1.56 9.91 -4.36
C GLY A 340 1.53 8.59 -3.59
N VAL A 341 0.89 7.58 -4.17
CA VAL A 341 0.84 6.22 -3.63
C VAL A 341 1.87 5.35 -4.36
N PRO A 342 2.87 4.77 -3.66
CA PRO A 342 3.87 3.94 -4.29
C PRO A 342 3.30 2.61 -4.78
N LEU A 343 3.86 2.08 -5.86
CA LEU A 343 3.56 0.74 -6.37
C LEU A 343 4.19 -0.31 -5.44
N PRO A 344 3.40 -1.18 -4.79
CA PRO A 344 3.91 -2.11 -3.78
C PRO A 344 4.99 -3.02 -4.36
N LEU A 345 6.06 -3.30 -3.61
CA LEU A 345 7.21 -4.13 -4.01
C LEU A 345 8.11 -3.53 -5.10
N MET A 346 7.60 -2.65 -5.96
CA MET A 346 8.35 -2.17 -7.12
C MET A 346 8.93 -0.77 -6.92
N SER A 347 8.17 0.15 -6.31
CA SER A 347 8.62 1.51 -6.05
C SER A 347 9.69 1.58 -4.97
N ALA A 348 10.53 2.61 -5.03
CA ALA A 348 11.50 2.90 -3.99
C ALA A 348 10.79 3.33 -2.70
N GLY A 349 10.97 2.56 -1.63
CA GLY A 349 10.27 2.83 -0.38
C GLY A 349 10.52 1.76 0.66
N LEU A 350 11.53 1.97 1.51
CA LEU A 350 11.94 1.00 2.53
C LEU A 350 10.80 0.61 3.47
N ALA A 351 10.06 1.60 3.97
CA ALA A 351 8.94 1.35 4.89
C ALA A 351 7.82 0.53 4.23
N SER A 352 7.41 0.90 3.01
CA SER A 352 6.36 0.20 2.25
C SER A 352 6.80 -1.23 1.87
N LEU A 353 8.06 -1.40 1.47
CA LEU A 353 8.66 -2.70 1.16
C LEU A 353 8.64 -3.61 2.39
N ILE A 354 9.18 -3.15 3.52
CA ILE A 354 9.23 -3.93 4.77
C ILE A 354 7.81 -4.26 5.25
N ALA A 355 6.89 -3.29 5.24
CA ALA A 355 5.51 -3.49 5.65
C ALA A 355 4.80 -4.55 4.78
N THR A 356 5.01 -4.50 3.46
CA THR A 356 4.44 -5.48 2.53
C THR A 356 5.01 -6.88 2.77
N PHE A 357 6.32 -7.00 2.99
CA PHE A 357 6.95 -8.29 3.29
C PHE A 357 6.54 -8.86 4.65
N ILE A 358 6.31 -8.01 5.67
CA ILE A 358 5.71 -8.43 6.95
C ILE A 358 4.29 -8.99 6.70
N ALA A 359 3.48 -8.31 5.89
CA ALA A 359 2.13 -8.76 5.57
C ALA A 359 2.12 -10.08 4.77
N ILE A 360 3.05 -10.26 3.82
CA ILE A 360 3.27 -11.52 3.10
C ILE A 360 3.76 -12.61 4.07
N GLY A 361 4.69 -12.30 4.97
CA GLY A 361 5.16 -13.23 6.00
C GLY A 361 4.03 -13.71 6.89
N PHE A 362 3.10 -12.82 7.25
CA PHE A 362 1.90 -13.19 7.98
C PHE A 362 1.02 -14.15 7.16
N ALA A 363 0.81 -13.89 5.87
CA ALA A 363 0.05 -14.78 5.00
C ALA A 363 0.70 -16.17 4.89
N ILE A 364 2.04 -16.24 4.80
CA ILE A 364 2.77 -17.51 4.81
C ILE A 364 2.62 -18.23 6.15
N SER A 365 2.68 -17.52 7.28
CA SER A 365 2.48 -18.09 8.62
C SER A 365 1.09 -18.74 8.76
N VAL A 366 0.05 -18.10 8.22
CA VAL A 366 -1.32 -18.66 8.19
C VAL A 366 -1.35 -19.94 7.35
N GLN A 367 -0.74 -19.94 6.16
CA GLN A 367 -0.73 -21.11 5.28
C GLN A 367 0.04 -22.31 5.87
N LEU A 368 1.18 -22.06 6.52
CA LEU A 368 1.98 -23.09 7.19
C LEU A 368 1.23 -23.83 8.29
N ARG A 369 0.15 -23.22 8.83
CA ARG A 369 -0.60 -23.74 9.97
C ARG A 369 -2.00 -24.23 9.61
N ARG A 370 -2.32 -24.31 8.32
CA ARG A 370 -3.62 -24.78 7.81
C ARG A 370 -4.01 -26.20 8.24
N PHE A 371 -3.03 -27.04 8.61
CA PHE A 371 -3.27 -28.44 8.98
C PHE A 371 -3.21 -28.70 10.50
N VAL A 372 -3.02 -27.66 11.31
CA VAL A 372 -2.91 -27.79 12.77
C VAL A 372 -4.18 -27.25 13.41
N ASN A 373 -5.09 -28.16 13.78
CA ASN A 373 -6.25 -27.84 14.62
C ASN A 373 -5.82 -27.66 16.07
#